data_AF-A0A7W1F050-F1
#
_entry.id   AF-A0A7W1F050-F1
#
_cell.length_a   1.000
_cell.length_b   1.000
_cell.length_c   1.000
_cell.angle_alpha   90.00
_cell.angle_beta   90.00
_cell.angle_gamma   90.00
#
_symmetry.space_group_name_H-M   'P 1'
#
loop_
_entity.id
_entity.type
_entity.pdbx_description
1 polymer ?
#
loop_
_entity_poly.entity_id
_entity_poly.type
_entity_poly.pdbx_seq_one_letter_code
_entity_poly.pdbx_strand_id
1 'polypeptide(L)'
;MATVLPFKGLRPTNDKVHLVASRSVDGYNPSELKDKLAGNPFTFLHVINPDFDDGVKTKPGSKERLIKVKRRFKSFIKEKIFQRDEKPAYYIYRQVKNNIEFIGIIGCTSIDDYMNGVIKIHEQTITQREEKLKDYLEVCEFNAEPVLFCYPNDKELDNLISSISKAMPHYDFTTTDKVRHTLWVLSDTKNVDLVSKRFASIPSIYIADGHHRSASSALLGNIKRKAKKDYTGKEAFNYYLGVFFSETQLKIYDYNRVVKDLNNLTPAELVKKLGDKFEVKEIKQEIYKPERKHEISMYIDNKWYSLICKKGTYN
;
A
#
# COMPACT_ATOMS: atom_id res chain seq x y z
N MET A 1 -17.39 1.91 -13.32
CA MET A 1 -17.71 1.78 -11.89
C MET A 1 -16.74 0.79 -11.27
N ALA A 2 -16.39 0.94 -10.00
CA ALA A 2 -15.36 0.11 -9.37
C ALA A 2 -15.87 -1.31 -9.04
N THR A 3 -15.12 -2.32 -9.49
CA THR A 3 -15.36 -3.73 -9.21
C THR A 3 -14.44 -4.18 -8.09
N VAL A 4 -15.00 -4.25 -6.87
CA VAL A 4 -14.30 -4.71 -5.68
C VAL A 4 -14.95 -6.00 -5.20
N LEU A 5 -14.21 -7.11 -5.20
CA LEU A 5 -14.74 -8.46 -4.95
C LEU A 5 -14.31 -9.02 -3.59
N PRO A 6 -15.16 -9.82 -2.94
CA PRO A 6 -14.75 -10.62 -1.79
C PRO A 6 -13.83 -11.75 -2.24
N PHE A 7 -13.01 -12.28 -1.34
CA PHE A 7 -12.13 -13.40 -1.63
C PHE A 7 -11.94 -14.31 -0.42
N LYS A 8 -11.45 -15.53 -0.66
CA LYS A 8 -11.06 -16.44 0.42
C LYS A 8 -9.64 -16.09 0.87
N GLY A 9 -9.55 -15.27 1.91
CA GLY A 9 -8.29 -14.86 2.50
C GLY A 9 -7.48 -16.04 3.00
N LEU A 10 -6.17 -15.95 2.83
CA LEU A 10 -5.20 -16.84 3.44
C LEU A 10 -4.48 -16.01 4.50
N ARG A 11 -4.80 -16.26 5.77
CA ARG A 11 -4.49 -15.36 6.88
C ARG A 11 -3.93 -16.14 8.08
N PRO A 12 -3.17 -15.51 8.98
CA PRO A 12 -2.59 -16.19 10.12
C PRO A 12 -3.63 -16.85 11.03
N THR A 13 -3.26 -17.92 11.74
CA THR A 13 -4.07 -18.40 12.87
C THR A 13 -4.06 -17.39 14.03
N ASN A 14 -5.13 -17.34 14.83
CA ASN A 14 -5.33 -16.31 15.87
C ASN A 14 -4.20 -16.26 16.89
N ASP A 15 -3.65 -17.42 17.25
CA ASP A 15 -2.53 -17.55 18.18
C ASP A 15 -1.20 -17.05 17.62
N LYS A 16 -1.07 -16.91 16.29
CA LYS A 16 0.18 -16.53 15.60
C LYS A 16 0.13 -15.17 14.93
N VAL A 17 -1.03 -14.53 14.76
CA VAL A 17 -1.18 -13.30 13.96
C VAL A 17 -0.19 -12.20 14.36
N HIS A 18 -0.02 -11.98 15.67
CA HIS A 18 0.90 -10.98 16.22
C HIS A 18 2.39 -11.32 16.01
N LEU A 19 2.71 -12.60 15.80
CA LEU A 19 4.06 -13.09 15.49
C LEU A 19 4.35 -13.05 13.98
N VAL A 20 3.32 -13.25 13.14
CA VAL A 20 3.47 -13.19 11.68
C VAL A 20 3.68 -11.77 11.19
N ALA A 21 2.99 -10.80 11.78
CA ALA A 21 3.08 -9.39 11.39
C ALA A 21 4.53 -8.87 11.45
N SER A 22 4.96 -8.18 10.40
CA SER A 22 6.29 -7.58 10.30
C SER A 22 6.22 -6.18 9.69
N ARG A 23 7.24 -5.37 9.98
CA ARG A 23 7.49 -4.13 9.21
C ARG A 23 8.01 -4.51 7.82
N SER A 24 8.09 -3.52 6.92
CA SER A 24 8.85 -3.69 5.67
C SER A 24 10.31 -4.08 5.99
N VAL A 25 10.89 -4.94 5.15
CA VAL A 25 12.29 -5.40 5.27
C VAL A 25 13.25 -4.21 5.27
N ASP A 26 12.95 -3.17 4.48
CA ASP A 26 13.77 -1.96 4.37
C ASP A 26 13.79 -1.13 5.68
N GLY A 27 12.89 -1.42 6.61
CA GLY A 27 12.83 -0.80 7.93
C GLY A 27 13.71 -1.47 9.00
N TYR A 28 14.45 -2.52 8.65
CA TYR A 28 15.38 -3.20 9.55
C TYR A 28 16.82 -2.93 9.14
N ASN A 29 17.68 -2.67 10.12
CA ASN A 29 19.12 -2.81 9.89
C ASN A 29 19.53 -4.31 9.89
N PRO A 30 20.72 -4.67 9.39
CA PRO A 30 21.13 -6.07 9.27
C PRO A 30 21.14 -6.85 10.60
N SER A 31 21.51 -6.23 11.71
CA SER A 31 21.54 -6.88 13.03
C SER A 31 20.11 -7.14 13.51
N GLU A 32 19.25 -6.13 13.47
CA GLU A 32 17.84 -6.24 13.85
C GLU A 32 17.11 -7.30 13.02
N LEU A 33 17.37 -7.36 11.71
CA LEU A 33 16.77 -8.36 10.84
C LEU A 33 17.19 -9.77 11.23
N LYS A 34 18.48 -9.97 11.50
CA LYS A 34 19.02 -11.26 11.95
C LYS A 34 18.40 -11.70 13.28
N ASP A 35 18.35 -10.80 14.24
CA ASP A 35 17.78 -11.08 15.57
C ASP A 35 16.28 -11.39 15.48
N LYS A 36 15.55 -10.66 14.64
CA LYS A 36 14.12 -10.89 14.42
C LYS A 36 13.85 -12.26 13.77
N LEU A 37 14.65 -12.66 12.78
CA LEU A 37 14.55 -13.95 12.11
C LEU A 37 14.97 -15.11 13.03
N ALA A 38 15.98 -14.92 13.87
CA ALA A 38 16.40 -15.94 14.84
C ALA A 38 15.41 -16.10 16.00
N GLY A 39 14.83 -15.00 16.48
CA GLY A 39 13.98 -14.98 17.68
C GLY A 39 12.49 -15.22 17.44
N ASN A 40 12.01 -15.25 16.20
CA ASN A 40 10.59 -15.46 15.90
C ASN A 40 10.39 -16.33 14.64
N PRO A 41 10.17 -17.65 14.78
CA PRO A 41 10.05 -18.56 13.65
C PRO A 41 8.78 -18.34 12.80
N PHE A 42 7.79 -17.59 13.32
CA PHE A 42 6.53 -17.34 12.64
C PHE A 42 6.51 -16.06 11.80
N THR A 43 7.56 -15.22 11.89
CA THR A 43 7.59 -13.92 11.20
C THR A 43 7.44 -14.09 9.69
N PHE A 44 6.63 -13.24 9.06
CA PHE A 44 6.52 -13.21 7.59
C PHE A 44 7.85 -12.90 6.90
N LEU A 45 8.82 -12.33 7.64
CA LEU A 45 10.18 -12.09 7.14
C LEU A 45 10.87 -13.36 6.63
N HIS A 46 10.56 -14.56 7.16
CA HIS A 46 11.11 -15.81 6.59
C HIS A 46 10.65 -16.03 5.15
N VAL A 47 9.42 -15.63 4.81
CA VAL A 47 8.88 -15.75 3.45
C VAL A 47 9.61 -14.81 2.50
N ILE A 48 9.81 -13.55 2.89
CA ILE A 48 10.39 -12.51 2.02
C ILE A 48 11.92 -12.39 2.12
N ASN A 49 12.55 -13.09 3.07
CA ASN A 49 14.00 -13.28 3.19
C ASN A 49 14.36 -14.77 3.22
N PRO A 50 14.11 -15.51 2.13
CA PRO A 50 14.17 -16.97 2.15
C PRO A 50 15.59 -17.54 2.26
N ASP A 51 16.63 -16.74 2.04
CA ASP A 51 18.04 -17.17 2.15
C ASP A 51 18.49 -17.33 3.61
N PHE A 52 17.73 -16.82 4.59
CA PHE A 52 18.07 -16.96 6.00
C PHE A 52 18.04 -18.43 6.44
N ASP A 53 17.10 -19.21 5.90
CA ASP A 53 16.84 -20.58 6.36
C ASP A 53 17.91 -21.58 5.88
N ASP A 54 18.47 -21.38 4.68
CA ASP A 54 19.50 -22.28 4.08
C ASP A 54 20.89 -21.65 3.95
N GLY A 55 21.03 -20.35 4.24
CA GLY A 55 22.29 -19.61 4.14
C GLY A 55 22.77 -19.35 2.70
N VAL A 56 22.07 -19.85 1.69
CA VAL A 56 22.47 -19.74 0.28
C VAL A 56 21.96 -18.42 -0.29
N LYS A 57 22.88 -17.46 -0.49
CA LYS A 57 22.55 -16.14 -1.03
C LYS A 57 22.06 -16.24 -2.48
N THR A 58 20.90 -15.64 -2.74
CA THR A 58 20.32 -15.51 -4.08
C THR A 58 20.29 -14.05 -4.52
N LYS A 59 20.50 -13.79 -5.81
CA LYS A 59 20.44 -12.43 -6.36
C LYS A 59 19.03 -11.83 -6.16
N PRO A 60 18.90 -10.58 -5.68
CA PRO A 60 17.59 -9.93 -5.56
C PRO A 60 16.81 -9.92 -6.88
N GLY A 61 15.55 -10.37 -6.83
CA GLY A 61 14.67 -10.46 -8.00
C GLY A 61 14.96 -11.64 -8.95
N SER A 62 15.93 -12.51 -8.66
CA SER A 62 16.15 -13.71 -9.50
C SER A 62 15.00 -14.70 -9.37
N LYS A 63 14.74 -15.46 -10.44
CA LYS A 63 13.74 -16.55 -10.44
C LYS A 63 14.00 -17.56 -9.31
N GLU A 64 15.27 -17.88 -9.05
CA GLU A 64 15.66 -18.78 -7.96
C GLU A 64 15.20 -18.23 -6.59
N ARG A 65 15.45 -16.94 -6.31
CA ARG A 65 15.00 -16.29 -5.07
C ARG A 65 13.48 -16.37 -4.94
N LEU A 66 12.75 -16.05 -6.02
CA LEU A 66 11.28 -16.09 -6.04
C LEU A 66 10.73 -17.49 -5.82
N ILE A 67 11.38 -18.53 -6.35
CA ILE A 67 11.02 -19.93 -6.07
C ILE A 67 11.20 -20.24 -4.58
N LYS A 68 12.26 -19.77 -3.94
CA LYS A 68 12.43 -19.94 -2.49
C LYS A 68 11.35 -19.21 -1.69
N VAL A 69 10.99 -17.98 -2.07
CA VAL A 69 9.85 -17.23 -1.48
C VAL A 69 8.57 -18.06 -1.57
N LYS A 70 8.22 -18.56 -2.76
CA LYS A 70 7.05 -19.41 -2.99
C LYS A 70 7.07 -20.66 -2.10
N ARG A 71 8.21 -21.34 -2.03
CA ARG A 71 8.40 -22.55 -1.22
C ARG A 71 8.15 -22.26 0.26
N ARG A 72 8.72 -21.16 0.77
CA ARG A 72 8.56 -20.78 2.18
C ARG A 72 7.13 -20.36 2.50
N PHE A 73 6.48 -19.59 1.62
CA PHE A 73 5.06 -19.26 1.73
C PHE A 73 4.17 -20.52 1.80
N LYS A 74 4.42 -21.51 0.94
CA LYS A 74 3.70 -22.79 0.97
C LYS A 74 3.97 -23.59 2.24
N SER A 75 5.16 -23.50 2.81
CA SER A 75 5.48 -24.14 4.10
C SER A 75 4.64 -23.55 5.23
N PHE A 76 4.45 -22.23 5.28
CA PHE A 76 3.59 -21.57 6.26
C PHE A 76 2.13 -22.06 6.21
N ILE A 77 1.63 -22.40 5.01
CA ILE A 77 0.31 -23.02 4.85
C ILE A 77 0.31 -24.45 5.39
N LYS A 78 1.32 -25.26 5.03
CA LYS A 78 1.45 -26.66 5.48
C LYS A 78 1.59 -26.76 7.00
N GLU A 79 2.33 -25.83 7.61
CA GLU A 79 2.58 -25.72 9.04
C GLU A 79 1.39 -25.11 9.81
N LYS A 80 0.29 -24.78 9.13
CA LYS A 80 -0.92 -24.15 9.71
C LYS A 80 -0.62 -22.80 10.40
N ILE A 81 0.43 -22.10 9.95
CA ILE A 81 0.65 -20.70 10.28
C ILE A 81 -0.42 -19.87 9.57
N PHE A 82 -0.66 -20.16 8.29
CA PHE A 82 -1.78 -19.60 7.53
C PHE A 82 -2.93 -20.59 7.40
N GLN A 83 -4.15 -20.06 7.50
CA GLN A 83 -5.40 -20.76 7.25
C GLN A 83 -6.21 -20.01 6.18
N ARG A 84 -6.81 -20.77 5.27
CA ARG A 84 -7.72 -20.22 4.25
C ARG A 84 -9.14 -20.18 4.78
N ASP A 85 -9.83 -19.05 4.58
CA ASP A 85 -11.25 -18.92 4.91
C ASP A 85 -12.12 -19.80 3.99
N GLU A 86 -13.21 -20.32 4.54
CA GLU A 86 -14.11 -21.23 3.83
C GLU A 86 -14.94 -20.55 2.75
N LYS A 87 -15.38 -19.31 3.02
CA LYS A 87 -16.24 -18.49 2.17
C LYS A 87 -15.51 -17.21 1.73
N PRO A 88 -15.81 -16.68 0.53
CA PRO A 88 -15.35 -15.35 0.16
C PRO A 88 -15.86 -14.32 1.17
N ALA A 89 -14.98 -13.41 1.57
CA ALA A 89 -15.28 -12.36 2.53
C ALA A 89 -14.63 -11.04 2.10
N TYR A 90 -15.14 -9.95 2.65
CA TYR A 90 -14.37 -8.73 2.82
C TYR A 90 -13.76 -8.72 4.23
N TYR A 91 -12.70 -7.95 4.42
CA TYR A 91 -12.10 -7.79 5.74
C TYR A 91 -12.11 -6.33 6.13
N ILE A 92 -12.77 -6.00 7.22
CA ILE A 92 -12.69 -4.64 7.77
C ILE A 92 -11.40 -4.59 8.57
N TYR A 93 -10.51 -3.67 8.22
CA TYR A 93 -9.20 -3.54 8.83
C TYR A 93 -9.06 -2.16 9.44
N ARG A 94 -8.66 -2.14 10.71
CA ARG A 94 -8.38 -0.94 11.48
C ARG A 94 -6.93 -0.90 11.90
N GLN A 95 -6.33 0.27 11.76
CA GLN A 95 -5.02 0.59 12.29
C GLN A 95 -5.13 1.81 13.19
N VAL A 96 -4.56 1.74 14.39
CA VAL A 96 -4.44 2.88 15.31
C VAL A 96 -2.96 3.16 15.56
N LYS A 97 -2.51 4.35 15.18
CA LYS A 97 -1.14 4.84 15.36
C LYS A 97 -1.17 6.26 15.90
N ASN A 98 -0.46 6.52 17.00
CA ASN A 98 -0.42 7.84 17.66
C ASN A 98 -1.81 8.43 17.92
N ASN A 99 -2.75 7.60 18.40
CA ASN A 99 -4.17 7.93 18.62
C ASN A 99 -4.96 8.36 17.37
N ILE A 100 -4.38 8.20 16.17
CA ILE A 100 -5.10 8.38 14.90
C ILE A 100 -5.56 7.00 14.43
N GLU A 101 -6.85 6.90 14.14
CA GLU A 101 -7.50 5.70 13.65
C GLU A 101 -7.74 5.79 12.14
N PHE A 102 -7.49 4.68 11.45
CA PHE A 102 -7.83 4.47 10.04
C PHE A 102 -8.59 3.15 9.91
N ILE A 103 -9.77 3.17 9.31
CA ILE A 103 -10.56 1.97 9.03
C ILE A 103 -10.82 1.85 7.52
N GLY A 104 -10.49 0.70 6.96
CA GLY A 104 -10.66 0.40 5.55
C GLY A 104 -11.23 -1.01 5.32
N ILE A 105 -11.59 -1.28 4.07
CA ILE A 105 -12.09 -2.57 3.62
C ILE A 105 -10.97 -3.24 2.82
N ILE A 106 -10.67 -4.52 3.05
CA ILE A 106 -9.75 -5.31 2.21
C ILE A 106 -10.60 -6.18 1.29
N GLY A 107 -10.26 -6.16 0.01
CA GLY A 107 -10.90 -6.92 -1.06
C GLY A 107 -9.98 -7.04 -2.27
N CYS A 108 -10.50 -7.59 -3.36
CA CYS A 108 -9.77 -7.67 -4.63
C CYS A 108 -10.35 -6.67 -5.64
N THR A 109 -9.50 -5.90 -6.31
CA THR A 109 -9.91 -5.00 -7.40
C THR A 109 -9.64 -5.63 -8.77
N SER A 110 -10.38 -5.21 -9.79
CA SER A 110 -10.21 -5.66 -11.17
C SER A 110 -9.03 -4.98 -11.89
N ILE A 111 -8.32 -5.73 -12.74
CA ILE A 111 -7.38 -5.15 -13.70
C ILE A 111 -8.08 -4.36 -14.80
N ASP A 112 -9.34 -4.67 -15.11
CA ASP A 112 -10.13 -3.93 -16.10
C ASP A 112 -10.45 -2.52 -15.61
N ASP A 113 -10.70 -2.35 -14.31
CA ASP A 113 -10.90 -1.02 -13.73
C ASP A 113 -9.64 -0.16 -13.83
N TYR A 114 -8.46 -0.78 -13.73
CA TYR A 114 -7.18 -0.11 -13.97
C TYR A 114 -7.04 0.30 -15.44
N MET A 115 -7.24 -0.64 -16.37
CA MET A 115 -7.06 -0.41 -17.80
C MET A 115 -8.07 0.57 -18.40
N ASN A 116 -9.30 0.57 -17.89
CA ASN A 116 -10.38 1.45 -18.37
C ASN A 116 -10.41 2.80 -17.64
N GLY A 117 -9.43 3.08 -16.77
CA GLY A 117 -9.31 4.35 -16.06
C GLY A 117 -10.40 4.62 -15.02
N VAL A 118 -11.08 3.57 -14.53
CA VAL A 118 -11.95 3.64 -13.35
C VAL A 118 -11.09 3.82 -12.10
N ILE A 119 -9.94 3.15 -12.05
CA ILE A 119 -8.88 3.43 -11.07
C ILE A 119 -8.07 4.62 -11.58
N LYS A 120 -8.07 5.71 -10.82
CA LYS A 120 -7.32 6.93 -11.12
C LYS A 120 -5.91 6.82 -10.57
N ILE A 121 -4.95 7.15 -11.43
CA ILE A 121 -3.53 7.24 -11.10
C ILE A 121 -3.13 8.71 -10.95
N HIS A 122 -2.09 8.97 -10.16
CA HIS A 122 -1.50 10.29 -9.97
C HIS A 122 0.04 10.28 -10.10
N GLU A 123 0.61 9.14 -10.47
CA GLU A 123 2.04 8.93 -10.66
C GLU A 123 2.26 8.02 -11.87
N GLN A 124 3.30 8.30 -12.64
CA GLN A 124 3.75 7.40 -13.71
C GLN A 124 4.62 6.29 -13.13
N THR A 125 4.42 5.08 -13.63
CA THR A 125 5.20 3.92 -13.23
C THR A 125 6.48 3.80 -14.07
N ILE A 126 7.45 3.06 -13.53
CA ILE A 126 8.75 2.80 -14.16
C ILE A 126 8.73 1.35 -14.64
N THR A 127 8.92 1.14 -15.94
CA THR A 127 8.80 -0.17 -16.61
C THR A 127 9.62 -1.26 -15.93
N GLN A 128 10.87 -0.98 -15.56
CA GLN A 128 11.74 -1.97 -14.89
C GLN A 128 11.17 -2.45 -13.54
N ARG A 129 10.51 -1.57 -12.79
CA ARG A 129 9.85 -1.95 -11.52
C ARG A 129 8.60 -2.77 -11.79
N GLU A 130 7.87 -2.46 -12.85
CA GLU A 130 6.68 -3.20 -13.24
C GLU A 130 6.99 -4.64 -13.62
N GLU A 131 8.03 -4.86 -14.44
CA GLU A 131 8.46 -6.20 -14.86
C GLU A 131 8.91 -7.06 -13.67
N LYS A 132 9.67 -6.47 -12.74
CA LYS A 132 10.15 -7.17 -11.54
C LYS A 132 8.99 -7.63 -10.65
N LEU A 133 7.99 -6.77 -10.43
CA LEU A 133 6.81 -7.12 -9.64
C LEU A 133 5.88 -8.10 -10.38
N LYS A 134 5.81 -8.02 -11.72
CA LYS A 134 5.12 -9.01 -12.56
C LYS A 134 5.76 -10.39 -12.40
N ASP A 135 7.09 -10.50 -12.51
CA ASP A 135 7.82 -11.75 -12.31
C ASP A 135 7.62 -12.31 -10.89
N TYR A 136 7.62 -11.42 -9.88
CA TYR A 136 7.30 -11.79 -8.51
C TYR A 136 5.92 -12.44 -8.41
N LEU A 137 4.87 -11.77 -8.92
CA LEU A 137 3.49 -12.28 -8.88
C LEU A 137 3.35 -13.59 -9.67
N GLU A 138 3.98 -13.67 -10.84
CA GLU A 138 3.93 -14.85 -11.71
C GLU A 138 4.57 -16.08 -11.06
N VAL A 139 5.71 -15.92 -10.38
CA VAL A 139 6.38 -17.05 -9.73
C VAL A 139 5.74 -17.37 -8.39
N CYS A 140 5.55 -16.36 -7.53
CA CYS A 140 5.14 -16.55 -6.14
C CYS A 140 3.65 -16.89 -6.00
N GLU A 141 2.80 -16.40 -6.90
CA GLU A 141 1.35 -16.64 -6.92
C GLU A 141 0.60 -16.15 -5.67
N PHE A 142 1.10 -15.08 -5.03
CA PHE A 142 0.39 -14.36 -3.97
C PHE A 142 0.72 -12.86 -4.00
N ASN A 143 -0.18 -12.05 -3.45
CA ASN A 143 0.07 -10.63 -3.18
C ASN A 143 0.58 -10.51 -1.74
N ALA A 144 1.83 -10.07 -1.55
CA ALA A 144 2.40 -9.87 -0.21
C ALA A 144 1.77 -8.67 0.51
N GLU A 145 1.35 -7.67 -0.26
CA GLU A 145 0.89 -6.38 0.23
C GLU A 145 -0.30 -5.90 -0.62
N PRO A 146 -1.34 -5.31 -0.01
CA PRO A 146 -2.44 -4.70 -0.74
C PRO A 146 -2.00 -3.39 -1.40
N VAL A 147 -2.63 -3.03 -2.51
CA VAL A 147 -2.61 -1.65 -3.03
C VAL A 147 -3.53 -0.79 -2.16
N LEU A 148 -3.06 0.40 -1.76
CA LEU A 148 -3.84 1.35 -0.98
C LEU A 148 -4.71 2.19 -1.92
N PHE A 149 -6.02 2.07 -1.76
CA PHE A 149 -7.02 2.82 -2.53
C PHE A 149 -7.79 3.79 -1.65
N CYS A 150 -8.17 4.91 -2.24
CA CYS A 150 -9.15 5.87 -1.73
C CYS A 150 -10.43 5.79 -2.56
N TYR A 151 -11.60 6.01 -1.94
CA TYR A 151 -12.85 6.21 -2.64
C TYR A 151 -13.67 7.37 -2.04
N PRO A 152 -14.53 8.04 -2.84
CA PRO A 152 -15.44 9.08 -2.34
C PRO A 152 -16.33 8.54 -1.23
N ASN A 153 -16.61 9.34 -0.20
CA ASN A 153 -17.31 8.84 0.98
C ASN A 153 -18.70 8.26 0.67
N ASP A 154 -19.00 7.08 1.21
CA ASP A 154 -20.30 6.40 1.05
C ASP A 154 -20.92 6.11 2.41
N LYS A 155 -22.05 6.76 2.71
CA LYS A 155 -22.70 6.69 4.03
C LYS A 155 -23.17 5.29 4.40
N GLU A 156 -23.56 4.46 3.43
CA GLU A 156 -24.01 3.08 3.72
C GLU A 156 -22.82 2.20 4.08
N LEU A 157 -21.69 2.36 3.39
CA LEU A 157 -20.44 1.70 3.78
C LEU A 157 -19.97 2.16 5.16
N ASP A 158 -20.01 3.46 5.46
CA ASP A 158 -19.60 3.98 6.77
C ASP A 158 -20.45 3.39 7.91
N ASN A 159 -21.77 3.36 7.72
CA ASN A 159 -22.70 2.77 8.68
C ASN A 159 -22.44 1.27 8.89
N LEU A 160 -22.18 0.54 7.81
CA LEU A 160 -21.83 -0.88 7.86
C LEU A 160 -20.52 -1.10 8.63
N ILE A 161 -19.46 -0.35 8.28
CA ILE A 161 -18.15 -0.42 8.94
C ILE A 161 -18.29 -0.12 10.44
N SER A 162 -19.03 0.93 10.79
CA SER A 162 -19.28 1.32 12.19
C SER A 162 -20.03 0.22 12.96
N SER A 163 -21.01 -0.42 12.33
CA SER A 163 -21.76 -1.53 12.92
C SER A 163 -20.88 -2.76 13.17
N ILE A 164 -20.15 -3.21 12.15
CA ILE A 164 -19.23 -4.37 12.25
C ILE A 164 -18.16 -4.13 13.32
N SER A 165 -17.64 -2.90 13.35
CA SER A 165 -16.60 -2.44 14.28
C SER A 165 -16.97 -2.50 15.77
N LYS A 166 -18.26 -2.67 16.11
CA LYS A 166 -18.73 -2.85 17.50
C LYS A 166 -18.70 -4.30 17.96
N ALA A 167 -18.63 -5.25 17.03
CA ALA A 167 -18.56 -6.68 17.35
C ALA A 167 -17.15 -7.08 17.80
N MET A 168 -17.05 -8.25 18.43
CA MET A 168 -15.75 -8.83 18.78
C MET A 168 -14.90 -9.04 17.51
N PRO A 169 -13.68 -8.47 17.45
CA PRO A 169 -12.83 -8.61 16.28
C PRO A 169 -12.25 -10.02 16.18
N HIS A 170 -11.91 -10.42 14.96
CA HIS A 170 -11.23 -11.68 14.72
C HIS A 170 -9.75 -11.60 15.10
N TYR A 171 -9.11 -10.48 14.80
CA TYR A 171 -7.77 -10.15 15.30
C TYR A 171 -7.81 -8.83 16.05
N ASP A 172 -7.10 -8.77 17.16
CA ASP A 172 -6.82 -7.54 17.88
C ASP A 172 -5.46 -7.68 18.57
N PHE A 173 -4.45 -7.01 18.05
CA PHE A 173 -3.08 -7.12 18.55
C PHE A 173 -2.30 -5.82 18.32
N THR A 174 -1.21 -5.66 19.07
CA THR A 174 -0.33 -4.50 18.96
C THR A 174 1.08 -4.96 18.61
N THR A 175 1.70 -4.29 17.65
CA THR A 175 3.08 -4.54 17.24
C THR A 175 4.07 -3.77 18.13
N THR A 176 5.36 -4.12 18.04
CA THR A 176 6.41 -3.53 18.90
C THR A 176 6.65 -2.04 18.65
N ASP A 177 6.20 -1.50 17.52
CA ASP A 177 6.20 -0.06 17.20
C ASP A 177 4.92 0.66 17.70
N LYS A 178 4.17 0.03 18.63
CA LYS A 178 2.98 0.57 19.29
C LYS A 178 1.80 0.88 18.36
N VAL A 179 1.74 0.21 17.21
CA VAL A 179 0.60 0.27 16.31
C VAL A 179 -0.37 -0.86 16.66
N ARG A 180 -1.64 -0.51 16.92
CA ARG A 180 -2.69 -1.50 17.16
C ARG A 180 -3.39 -1.82 15.85
N HIS A 181 -3.58 -3.11 15.62
CA HIS A 181 -4.19 -3.67 14.44
C HIS A 181 -5.44 -4.46 14.85
N THR A 182 -6.56 -4.16 14.21
CA THR A 182 -7.82 -4.88 14.45
C THR A 182 -8.44 -5.28 13.12
N LEU A 183 -8.99 -6.50 13.05
CA LEU A 183 -9.58 -7.02 11.81
C LEU A 183 -10.86 -7.80 12.09
N TRP A 184 -11.89 -7.54 11.28
CA TRP A 184 -13.15 -8.27 11.28
C TRP A 184 -13.34 -8.97 9.93
N VAL A 185 -13.88 -10.19 9.96
CA VAL A 185 -14.19 -10.96 8.76
C VAL A 185 -15.66 -10.79 8.43
N LEU A 186 -15.95 -10.24 7.24
CA LEU A 186 -17.31 -9.99 6.76
C LEU A 186 -17.67 -11.03 5.69
N SER A 187 -18.31 -12.13 6.11
CA SER A 187 -18.62 -13.27 5.25
C SER A 187 -20.11 -13.61 5.13
N ASP A 188 -20.98 -12.85 5.81
CA ASP A 188 -22.43 -13.01 5.62
C ASP A 188 -22.86 -12.45 4.26
N THR A 189 -23.73 -13.20 3.59
CA THR A 189 -24.14 -12.91 2.20
C THR A 189 -24.73 -11.51 2.05
N LYS A 190 -25.54 -11.07 3.03
CA LYS A 190 -26.20 -9.75 2.97
C LYS A 190 -25.17 -8.62 2.94
N ASN A 191 -24.19 -8.63 3.84
CA ASN A 191 -23.20 -7.57 3.92
C ASN A 191 -22.17 -7.65 2.78
N VAL A 192 -21.81 -8.87 2.34
CA VAL A 192 -20.95 -9.05 1.15
C VAL A 192 -21.62 -8.46 -0.10
N ASP A 193 -22.90 -8.75 -0.31
CA ASP A 193 -23.67 -8.21 -1.44
C ASP A 193 -23.81 -6.68 -1.34
N LEU A 194 -24.01 -6.15 -0.13
CA LEU A 194 -24.07 -4.71 0.11
C LEU A 194 -22.75 -4.04 -0.31
N VAL A 195 -21.61 -4.51 0.21
CA VAL A 195 -20.29 -3.93 -0.14
C VAL A 195 -20.05 -3.98 -1.64
N SER A 196 -20.31 -5.13 -2.28
CA SER A 196 -20.17 -5.29 -3.72
C SER A 196 -21.01 -4.28 -4.50
N LYS A 197 -22.28 -4.11 -4.13
CA LYS A 197 -23.21 -3.16 -4.76
C LYS A 197 -22.81 -1.71 -4.56
N ARG A 198 -22.34 -1.34 -3.36
CA ARG A 198 -21.87 0.03 -3.08
C ARG A 198 -20.66 0.38 -3.93
N PHE A 199 -19.65 -0.48 -4.00
CA PHE A 199 -18.49 -0.24 -4.87
C PHE A 199 -18.88 -0.17 -6.36
N ALA A 200 -19.81 -1.01 -6.80
CA ALA A 200 -20.34 -0.95 -8.17
C ALA A 200 -21.12 0.34 -8.49
N SER A 201 -21.47 1.15 -7.47
CA SER A 201 -22.06 2.49 -7.66
C SER A 201 -21.02 3.62 -7.66
N ILE A 202 -19.78 3.34 -7.22
CA ILE A 202 -18.70 4.32 -7.13
C ILE A 202 -18.07 4.51 -8.53
N PRO A 203 -18.10 5.74 -9.10
CA PRO A 203 -17.58 5.98 -10.45
C PRO A 203 -16.09 5.73 -10.60
N SER A 204 -15.31 6.05 -9.57
CA SER A 204 -13.85 5.94 -9.60
C SER A 204 -13.29 5.76 -8.20
N ILE A 205 -12.19 5.03 -8.13
CA ILE A 205 -11.33 4.91 -6.95
C ILE A 205 -9.93 5.42 -7.31
N TYR A 206 -9.14 5.79 -6.32
CA TYR A 206 -7.86 6.45 -6.53
C TYR A 206 -6.75 5.64 -5.88
N ILE A 207 -5.66 5.39 -6.59
CA ILE A 207 -4.47 4.80 -5.96
C ILE A 207 -3.86 5.86 -5.05
N ALA A 208 -3.74 5.56 -3.77
CA ALA A 208 -2.98 6.39 -2.82
C ALA A 208 -1.55 5.87 -2.62
N ASP A 209 -1.35 4.55 -2.70
CA ASP A 209 -0.03 3.93 -2.76
C ASP A 209 -0.08 2.58 -3.49
N GLY A 210 0.93 2.28 -4.31
CA GLY A 210 1.05 1.01 -5.03
C GLY A 210 0.81 1.05 -6.54
N HIS A 211 1.09 2.16 -7.22
CA HIS A 211 0.94 2.30 -8.69
C HIS A 211 1.67 1.20 -9.45
N HIS A 212 2.92 0.88 -9.07
CA HIS A 212 3.66 -0.22 -9.69
C HIS A 212 2.99 -1.57 -9.49
N ARG A 213 2.38 -1.84 -8.32
CA ARG A 213 1.66 -3.10 -8.04
C ARG A 213 0.42 -3.23 -8.92
N SER A 214 -0.33 -2.15 -9.12
CA SER A 214 -1.49 -2.13 -10.03
C SER A 214 -1.06 -2.34 -11.49
N ALA A 215 -0.04 -1.61 -11.95
CA ALA A 215 0.51 -1.74 -13.30
C ALA A 215 1.03 -3.16 -13.59
N SER A 216 1.82 -3.74 -12.68
CA SER A 216 2.33 -5.11 -12.80
C SER A 216 1.22 -6.17 -12.81
N SER A 217 0.19 -5.99 -12.00
CA SER A 217 -0.96 -6.90 -11.97
C SER A 217 -1.73 -6.86 -13.29
N ALA A 218 -1.96 -5.66 -13.84
CA ALA A 218 -2.58 -5.50 -15.15
C ALA A 218 -1.72 -6.08 -16.29
N LEU A 219 -0.39 -5.87 -16.24
CA LEU A 219 0.55 -6.44 -17.18
C LEU A 219 0.52 -7.98 -17.17
N LEU A 220 0.63 -8.59 -15.98
CA LEU A 220 0.56 -10.04 -15.82
C LEU A 220 -0.78 -10.60 -16.29
N GLY A 221 -1.89 -9.96 -15.89
CA GLY A 221 -3.23 -10.36 -16.29
C GLY A 221 -3.41 -10.37 -17.81
N ASN A 222 -2.95 -9.32 -18.49
CA ASN A 222 -2.98 -9.25 -19.96
C ASN A 222 -2.14 -10.34 -20.63
N ILE A 223 -0.96 -10.64 -20.10
CA ILE A 223 -0.12 -11.74 -20.60
C ILE A 223 -0.85 -13.08 -20.44
N LYS A 224 -1.45 -13.35 -19.27
CA LYS A 224 -2.20 -14.59 -19.00
C LYS A 224 -3.46 -14.71 -19.86
N ARG A 225 -4.19 -13.61 -20.10
CA ARG A 225 -5.34 -13.57 -21.02
C ARG A 225 -4.93 -13.95 -22.44
N LYS A 226 -3.84 -13.37 -22.96
CA LYS A 226 -3.33 -13.69 -24.32
C LYS A 226 -2.87 -15.15 -24.45
N ALA A 227 -2.30 -15.71 -23.37
CA ALA A 227 -1.81 -17.09 -23.37
C ALA A 227 -2.93 -18.14 -23.22
N LYS A 228 -4.11 -17.76 -22.71
CA LYS A 228 -5.22 -18.68 -22.41
C LYS A 228 -6.39 -18.42 -23.35
N LYS A 229 -6.62 -19.33 -24.31
CA LYS A 229 -7.68 -19.19 -25.33
C LYS A 229 -9.10 -19.15 -24.75
N ASP A 230 -9.37 -19.88 -23.67
CA ASP A 230 -10.71 -20.04 -23.08
C ASP A 230 -10.82 -19.42 -21.68
N TYR A 231 -10.31 -18.20 -21.47
CA TYR A 231 -10.46 -17.54 -20.17
C TYR A 231 -11.87 -16.93 -20.02
N THR A 232 -12.39 -16.95 -18.79
CA THR A 232 -13.78 -16.57 -18.46
C THR A 232 -13.91 -15.15 -17.90
N GLY A 233 -12.79 -14.50 -17.61
CA GLY A 233 -12.72 -13.21 -16.92
C GLY A 233 -12.81 -13.34 -15.38
N LYS A 234 -13.13 -14.52 -14.87
CA LYS A 234 -13.25 -14.80 -13.42
C LYS A 234 -11.98 -15.40 -12.81
N GLU A 235 -10.94 -15.64 -13.62
CA GLU A 235 -9.66 -16.15 -13.11
C GLU A 235 -8.98 -15.16 -12.17
N ALA A 236 -8.22 -15.68 -11.21
CA ALA A 236 -7.53 -14.87 -10.19
C ALA A 236 -6.57 -13.84 -10.79
N PHE A 237 -5.97 -14.08 -11.95
CA PHE A 237 -5.07 -13.12 -12.61
C PHE A 237 -5.79 -11.87 -13.16
N ASN A 238 -7.13 -11.83 -13.13
CA ASN A 238 -7.92 -10.65 -13.46
C ASN A 238 -8.10 -9.71 -12.26
N TYR A 239 -7.62 -10.10 -11.07
CA TYR A 239 -7.83 -9.37 -9.84
C TYR A 239 -6.56 -9.30 -9.00
N TYR A 240 -6.46 -8.28 -8.16
CA TYR A 240 -5.33 -8.11 -7.24
C TYR A 240 -5.78 -7.49 -5.91
N LEU A 241 -4.98 -7.70 -4.87
CA LEU A 241 -5.34 -7.34 -3.50
C LEU A 241 -5.31 -5.82 -3.30
N GLY A 242 -6.37 -5.29 -2.69
CA GLY A 242 -6.50 -3.88 -2.35
C GLY A 242 -7.01 -3.67 -0.93
N VAL A 243 -6.65 -2.53 -0.36
CA VAL A 243 -7.26 -1.99 0.86
C VAL A 243 -7.83 -0.62 0.55
N PHE A 244 -9.12 -0.45 0.81
CA PHE A 244 -9.92 0.69 0.38
C PHE A 244 -10.33 1.51 1.60
N PHE A 245 -9.87 2.75 1.67
CA PHE A 245 -10.25 3.72 2.68
C PHE A 245 -11.18 4.77 2.05
N SER A 246 -12.21 5.18 2.80
CA SER A 246 -12.97 6.37 2.43
C SER A 246 -12.03 7.58 2.43
N GLU A 247 -12.30 8.60 1.63
CA GLU A 247 -11.56 9.87 1.66
C GLU A 247 -11.55 10.51 3.05
N THR A 248 -12.56 10.24 3.89
CA THR A 248 -12.63 10.67 5.30
C THR A 248 -11.73 9.87 6.24
N GLN A 249 -11.17 8.75 5.76
CA GLN A 249 -10.27 7.84 6.47
C GLN A 249 -8.84 7.94 5.94
N LEU A 250 -8.47 9.10 5.38
CA LEU A 250 -7.12 9.37 4.90
C LEU A 250 -6.58 10.65 5.49
N LYS A 251 -5.26 10.64 5.72
CA LYS A 251 -4.51 11.82 6.12
C LYS A 251 -3.32 11.96 5.19
N ILE A 252 -3.34 13.03 4.40
CA ILE A 252 -2.29 13.35 3.45
C ILE A 252 -1.33 14.32 4.14
N TYR A 253 -0.05 13.97 4.16
CA TYR A 253 1.01 14.80 4.70
C TYR A 253 1.83 15.43 3.57
N ASP A 254 2.51 16.51 3.92
CA ASP A 254 3.45 17.21 3.05
C ASP A 254 4.68 16.34 2.73
N TYR A 255 5.17 16.45 1.50
CA TYR A 255 6.38 15.77 1.05
C TYR A 255 7.54 16.76 1.00
N ASN A 256 8.39 16.73 2.02
CA ASN A 256 9.53 17.64 2.16
C ASN A 256 10.80 17.07 1.50
N ARG A 257 11.55 17.92 0.79
CA ARG A 257 12.81 17.55 0.15
C ARG A 257 13.99 18.22 0.84
N VAL A 258 15.03 17.44 1.10
CA VAL A 258 16.33 17.95 1.58
C VAL A 258 17.28 18.00 0.39
N VAL A 259 17.74 19.21 0.06
CA VAL A 259 18.78 19.44 -0.95
C VAL A 259 20.12 19.54 -0.22
N LYS A 260 21.11 18.75 -0.63
CA LYS A 260 22.38 18.58 0.11
C LYS A 260 23.42 19.66 -0.17
N ASP A 261 23.30 20.35 -1.29
CA ASP A 261 24.20 21.40 -1.73
C ASP A 261 23.42 22.43 -2.56
N LEU A 262 24.05 23.58 -2.82
CA LEU A 262 23.45 24.68 -3.57
C LEU A 262 23.98 24.76 -5.00
N ASN A 263 24.61 23.69 -5.50
CA ASN A 263 25.26 23.63 -6.81
C ASN A 263 26.23 24.81 -7.03
N ASN A 264 27.16 25.00 -6.09
CA ASN A 264 28.14 26.09 -6.05
C ASN A 264 27.56 27.51 -5.93
N LEU A 265 26.27 27.67 -5.61
CA LEU A 265 25.68 28.96 -5.29
C LEU A 265 25.80 29.27 -3.80
N THR A 266 25.89 30.56 -3.47
CA THR A 266 25.60 31.05 -2.12
C THR A 266 24.09 31.10 -1.87
N PRO A 267 23.62 31.10 -0.61
CA PRO A 267 22.20 31.25 -0.29
C PRO A 267 21.57 32.50 -0.94
N ALA A 268 22.30 33.63 -0.95
CA ALA A 268 21.84 34.87 -1.56
C ALA A 268 21.68 34.75 -3.08
N GLU A 269 22.62 34.08 -3.76
CA GLU A 269 22.52 33.82 -5.20
C GLU A 269 21.37 32.87 -5.53
N LEU A 270 21.14 31.84 -4.71
CA LEU A 270 20.00 30.95 -4.88
C LEU A 270 18.67 31.72 -4.75
N VAL A 271 18.51 32.51 -3.67
CA VAL A 271 17.31 33.35 -3.45
C VAL A 271 17.08 34.29 -4.62
N LYS A 272 18.15 34.92 -5.13
CA LYS A 272 18.07 35.79 -6.31
C LYS A 272 17.59 35.02 -7.55
N LYS A 273 18.16 33.84 -7.84
CA LYS A 273 17.74 32.99 -8.98
C LYS A 273 16.31 32.49 -8.85
N LEU A 274 15.86 32.14 -7.65
CA LEU A 274 14.47 31.75 -7.40
C LEU A 274 13.49 32.90 -7.75
N GLY A 275 13.93 34.15 -7.63
CA GLY A 275 13.19 35.32 -8.06
C GLY A 275 12.71 35.29 -9.51
N ASP A 276 13.33 34.50 -10.39
CA ASP A 276 12.91 34.37 -11.80
C ASP A 276 11.54 33.68 -11.92
N LYS A 277 11.19 32.79 -10.98
CA LYS A 277 9.96 31.97 -11.02
C LYS A 277 9.04 32.19 -9.82
N PHE A 278 9.55 32.75 -8.74
CA PHE A 278 8.84 32.92 -7.48
C PHE A 278 8.87 34.38 -7.02
N GLU A 279 7.83 34.79 -6.31
CA GLU A 279 7.93 35.89 -5.36
C GLU A 279 8.54 35.31 -4.08
N VAL A 280 9.77 35.76 -3.76
CA VAL A 280 10.55 35.24 -2.63
C VAL A 280 10.48 36.22 -1.48
N LYS A 281 10.04 35.77 -0.31
CA LYS A 281 9.95 36.58 0.90
C LYS A 281 10.58 35.84 2.08
N GLU A 282 11.58 36.45 2.72
CA GLU A 282 12.09 35.96 4.01
C GLU A 282 11.01 36.07 5.08
N ILE A 283 10.80 35.01 5.86
CA ILE A 283 9.81 34.89 6.92
C ILE A 283 10.53 34.88 8.27
N LYS A 284 10.19 35.85 9.12
CA LYS A 284 10.72 35.98 10.48
C LYS A 284 9.88 35.17 11.48
N GLN A 285 9.83 33.85 11.27
CA GLN A 285 9.14 32.90 12.15
C GLN A 285 10.04 31.68 12.37
N GLU A 286 9.87 30.98 13.49
CA GLU A 286 10.66 29.76 13.79
C GLU A 286 10.34 28.60 12.85
N ILE A 287 9.07 28.46 12.45
CA ILE A 287 8.59 27.45 11.50
C ILE A 287 7.59 28.11 10.58
N TYR A 288 7.78 27.93 9.28
CA TYR A 288 6.86 28.43 8.26
C TYR A 288 6.27 27.28 7.45
N LYS A 289 4.95 27.29 7.28
CA LYS A 289 4.22 26.34 6.43
C LYS A 289 3.47 27.12 5.33
N PRO A 290 3.37 26.56 4.11
CA PRO A 290 2.56 27.18 3.06
C PRO A 290 1.10 27.33 3.49
N GLU A 291 0.50 28.48 3.18
CA GLU A 291 -0.87 28.83 3.58
C GLU A 291 -1.84 28.78 2.40
N ARG A 292 -1.33 28.71 1.17
CA ARG A 292 -2.15 28.71 -0.06
C ARG A 292 -1.59 27.84 -1.16
N LYS A 293 -2.44 27.56 -2.15
CA LYS A 293 -2.03 26.85 -3.38
C LYS A 293 -0.91 27.62 -4.09
N HIS A 294 0.05 26.89 -4.63
CA HIS A 294 1.23 27.44 -5.33
C HIS A 294 2.23 28.19 -4.44
N GLU A 295 2.25 27.90 -3.15
CA GLU A 295 3.26 28.39 -2.21
C GLU A 295 4.12 27.22 -1.70
N ILE A 296 5.42 27.47 -1.57
CA ILE A 296 6.40 26.53 -1.03
C ILE A 296 7.16 27.23 0.10
N SER A 297 7.37 26.54 1.20
CA SER A 297 8.27 26.96 2.27
C SER A 297 9.67 26.42 2.01
N MET A 298 10.69 27.27 2.05
CA MET A 298 12.10 26.89 1.95
C MET A 298 12.83 27.28 3.22
N TYR A 299 13.64 26.35 3.77
CA TYR A 299 14.53 26.62 4.88
C TYR A 299 15.98 26.52 4.42
N ILE A 300 16.75 27.59 4.60
CA ILE A 300 18.18 27.66 4.25
C ILE A 300 18.86 28.67 5.17
N ASP A 301 20.07 28.34 5.63
CA ASP A 301 20.90 29.25 6.44
C ASP A 301 20.16 29.85 7.66
N ASN A 302 19.46 28.97 8.41
CA ASN A 302 18.65 29.33 9.57
C ASN A 302 17.51 30.32 9.30
N LYS A 303 17.05 30.42 8.05
CA LYS A 303 15.99 31.32 7.63
C LYS A 303 14.91 30.58 6.86
N TRP A 304 13.66 30.96 7.13
CA TRP A 304 12.51 30.55 6.35
C TRP A 304 12.23 31.53 5.22
N TYR A 305 11.80 31.00 4.09
CA TYR A 305 11.35 31.77 2.94
C TYR A 305 10.00 31.24 2.46
N SER A 306 9.08 32.16 2.16
CA SER A 306 7.91 31.90 1.33
C SER A 306 8.30 32.08 -0.13
N LEU A 307 8.00 31.06 -0.94
CA LEU A 307 8.18 31.04 -2.38
C LEU A 307 6.81 30.88 -3.02
N ILE A 308 6.23 31.99 -3.48
CA ILE A 308 4.94 31.97 -4.17
C ILE A 308 5.20 31.90 -5.67
N CYS A 309 4.70 30.86 -6.35
CA CYS A 309 4.89 30.73 -7.78
C CYS A 309 4.26 31.91 -8.51
N LYS A 310 5.02 32.57 -9.38
CA LYS A 310 4.48 33.61 -10.27
C LYS A 310 3.48 33.01 -11.26
N LYS A 311 2.47 33.79 -11.67
CA LYS A 311 1.52 33.34 -12.70
C LYS A 311 2.28 32.94 -13.97
N GLY A 312 1.89 31.82 -14.59
CA GLY A 312 2.52 31.30 -15.80
C GLY A 312 3.77 30.43 -15.57
N THR A 313 4.15 30.18 -14.31
CA THR A 313 5.23 29.23 -13.98
C THR A 313 4.71 27.85 -13.57
N TYR A 314 3.39 27.66 -13.57
CA TYR A 314 2.70 26.42 -13.26
C TYR A 314 1.53 26.20 -14.23
N ASN A 315 1.21 24.92 -14.46
CA ASN A 315 0.10 24.45 -15.30
C ASN A 315 -1.18 24.25 -14.48
#